data_AF-A0A5B2VGC2-F1
#
_entry.id   AF-A0A5B2VGC2-F1
#
_cell.length_a   1.000
_cell.length_b   1.000
_cell.length_c   1.000
_cell.angle_alpha   90.00
_cell.angle_beta   90.00
_cell.angle_gamma   90.00
#
_symmetry.space_group_name_H-M   'P 1'
#
loop_
_entity.id
_entity.type
_entity.pdbx_description
1 polymer ?
#
loop_
_entity_poly.entity_id
_entity_poly.type
_entity_poly.pdbx_seq_one_letter_code
_entity_poly.pdbx_strand_id
1 'polypeptide(L)'
;MKQLLFCLAAALSFQVTFANGPVVKDNGPSKAKHAVSHERNAVKQRIKPADCVGQDKKLINGICETGQRVWTRSEWDNVKHEYHCYYYWRWSDGSVSQEYFTINPVGCIA
;
A
#
# COMPACT_ATOMS: atom_id res chain seq x y z
N MET A 1 36.58 -3.51 45.24
CA MET A 1 37.25 -4.53 44.39
C MET A 1 37.66 -3.86 43.08
N LYS A 2 38.95 -3.99 42.69
CA LYS A 2 39.51 -4.17 41.32
C LYS A 2 38.74 -3.51 40.16
N GLN A 3 39.29 -2.72 39.25
CA GLN A 3 40.64 -2.49 38.66
C GLN A 3 40.53 -1.11 37.95
N LEU A 4 41.58 -0.26 37.86
CA LEU A 4 42.66 -0.28 36.84
C LEU A 4 42.16 -0.64 35.43
N LEU A 5 42.62 -0.11 34.30
CA LEU A 5 43.51 0.94 33.83
C LEU A 5 43.41 0.78 32.28
N PHE A 6 44.18 1.57 31.53
CA PHE A 6 44.48 1.48 30.09
C PHE A 6 43.61 2.36 29.18
N CYS A 7 44.05 3.56 28.82
CA CYS A 7 45.20 3.95 27.98
C CYS A 7 44.92 3.87 26.48
N LEU A 8 45.13 5.03 25.86
CA LEU A 8 45.68 5.27 24.52
C LEU A 8 45.00 4.62 23.32
N ALA A 9 44.43 5.46 22.45
CA ALA A 9 45.03 5.70 21.14
C ALA A 9 44.48 6.98 20.51
N ALA A 10 45.39 7.80 20.02
CA ALA A 10 45.15 9.03 19.32
C ALA A 10 44.83 8.78 17.83
N ALA A 11 44.19 9.80 17.25
CA ALA A 11 44.30 10.24 15.86
C ALA A 11 43.91 9.24 14.75
N LEU A 12 42.90 9.62 13.97
CA LEU A 12 43.11 10.03 12.58
C LEU A 12 41.87 10.77 12.08
N SER A 13 42.07 12.06 11.82
CA SER A 13 41.16 12.96 11.14
C SER A 13 40.93 12.48 9.70
N PHE A 14 39.71 12.02 9.40
CA PHE A 14 39.23 11.97 8.02
C PHE A 14 38.40 13.23 7.76
N GLN A 15 39.03 14.19 7.07
CA GLN A 15 38.31 15.32 6.50
C GLN A 15 37.45 14.79 5.35
N VAL A 16 36.13 14.81 5.52
CA VAL A 16 35.18 14.60 4.43
C VAL A 16 35.11 15.91 3.67
N THR A 17 35.77 15.97 2.51
CA THR A 17 35.65 17.08 1.58
C THR A 17 34.28 17.00 0.90
N PHE A 18 33.32 17.81 1.37
CA PHE A 18 32.04 17.99 0.68
C PHE A 18 32.28 18.84 -0.58
N ALA A 19 32.28 18.20 -1.74
CA ALA A 19 32.22 18.88 -3.01
C ALA A 19 30.82 19.48 -3.19
N ASN A 20 30.76 20.80 -3.29
CA ASN A 20 29.57 21.57 -3.64
C ASN A 20 29.08 21.16 -5.04
N GLY A 21 28.04 20.33 -5.10
CA GLY A 21 27.24 20.11 -6.31
C GLY A 21 26.16 21.19 -6.46
N PRO A 22 25.87 21.66 -7.68
CA PRO A 22 24.90 22.73 -7.88
C PRO A 22 23.47 22.31 -7.50
N VAL A 23 22.84 23.16 -6.69
CA VAL A 23 21.41 23.16 -6.36
C VAL A 23 20.60 23.41 -7.63
N VAL A 24 20.00 22.36 -8.19
CA VAL A 24 18.95 22.51 -9.19
C VAL A 24 17.69 22.98 -8.48
N LYS A 25 17.27 24.21 -8.80
CA LYS A 25 16.01 24.80 -8.38
C LYS A 25 14.94 24.43 -9.40
N ASP A 26 14.16 23.37 -9.15
CA ASP A 26 12.92 23.15 -9.90
C ASP A 26 11.78 23.93 -9.23
N ASN A 27 11.73 25.23 -9.52
CA ASN A 27 10.50 26.00 -9.41
C ASN A 27 9.75 25.87 -10.73
N GLY A 28 8.86 24.87 -10.83
CA GLY A 28 7.99 24.65 -11.98
C GLY A 28 6.56 24.36 -11.51
N PRO A 29 5.53 24.95 -12.15
CA PRO A 29 4.20 25.05 -11.58
C PRO A 29 3.45 23.72 -11.59
N SER A 30 2.81 23.44 -10.45
CA SER A 30 1.69 22.52 -10.33
C SER A 30 0.64 22.83 -11.41
N LYS A 31 0.61 22.00 -12.46
CA LYS A 31 -0.52 21.92 -13.40
C LYS A 31 -0.91 20.47 -13.57
N ALA A 32 -1.95 20.10 -12.84
CA ALA A 32 -2.83 18.99 -13.13
C ALA A 32 -3.17 18.96 -14.62
N LYS A 33 -2.68 17.96 -15.35
CA LYS A 33 -3.23 17.49 -16.63
C LYS A 33 -2.90 16.01 -16.80
N HIS A 34 -3.71 15.13 -16.20
CA HIS A 34 -3.90 13.80 -16.78
C HIS A 34 -4.68 14.02 -18.08
N ALA A 35 -3.94 14.27 -19.15
CA ALA A 35 -4.47 14.33 -20.49
C ALA A 35 -5.09 12.97 -20.82
N VAL A 36 -6.41 12.95 -20.98
CA VAL A 36 -7.10 11.90 -21.71
C VAL A 36 -6.61 11.98 -23.16
N SER A 37 -5.62 11.17 -23.52
CA SER A 37 -5.24 10.96 -24.92
C SER A 37 -6.11 9.83 -25.49
N HIS A 38 -7.16 10.25 -26.19
CA HIS A 38 -7.96 9.41 -27.06
C HIS A 38 -7.14 9.13 -28.33
N GLU A 39 -6.39 8.02 -28.39
CA GLU A 39 -5.76 7.56 -29.64
C GLU A 39 -6.09 6.08 -29.90
N ARG A 40 -6.80 5.88 -31.02
CA ARG A 40 -7.25 4.58 -31.54
C ARG A 40 -6.07 3.85 -32.16
N ASN A 41 -5.42 3.01 -31.35
CA ASN A 41 -4.62 1.87 -31.83
C ASN A 41 -4.76 0.77 -30.78
N ALA A 42 -5.39 -0.35 -31.15
CA ALA A 42 -5.78 -1.43 -30.24
C ALA A 42 -4.58 -2.28 -29.77
N VAL A 43 -3.60 -1.65 -29.13
CA VAL A 43 -2.70 -2.35 -28.22
C VAL A 43 -3.52 -2.52 -26.94
N LYS A 44 -4.00 -3.73 -26.69
CA LYS A 44 -4.53 -4.15 -25.39
C LYS A 44 -3.48 -3.80 -24.34
N GLN A 45 -3.57 -2.62 -23.73
CA GLN A 45 -2.64 -2.17 -22.71
C GLN A 45 -2.74 -3.19 -21.59
N ARG A 46 -1.71 -4.04 -21.47
CA ARG A 46 -1.60 -4.95 -20.34
C ARG A 46 -1.41 -4.07 -19.11
N ILE A 47 -2.45 -3.97 -18.28
CA ILE A 47 -2.32 -3.37 -16.96
C ILE A 47 -1.12 -4.05 -16.27
N LYS A 48 -0.16 -3.26 -15.78
CA LYS A 48 0.96 -3.86 -15.06
C LYS A 48 0.40 -4.43 -13.77
N PRO A 49 0.83 -5.64 -13.36
CA PRO A 49 0.40 -6.20 -12.07
C PRO A 49 0.65 -5.24 -10.89
N ALA A 50 1.69 -4.40 -10.99
CA ALA A 50 2.05 -3.38 -10.01
C ALA A 50 1.00 -2.26 -9.85
N ASP A 51 0.14 -2.03 -10.85
CA ASP A 51 -0.92 -1.02 -10.77
C ASP A 51 -2.19 -1.60 -10.12
N CYS A 52 -2.28 -2.93 -10.00
CA CYS A 52 -3.42 -3.64 -9.40
C CYS A 52 -3.15 -3.96 -7.93
N VAL A 53 -3.02 -2.91 -7.13
CA VAL A 53 -2.76 -2.99 -5.69
C VAL A 53 -4.01 -2.63 -4.89
N GLY A 54 -4.25 -3.37 -3.83
CA GLY A 54 -5.42 -3.18 -2.96
C GLY A 54 -6.04 -4.51 -2.58
N GLN A 55 -6.64 -4.56 -1.40
CA GLN A 55 -7.28 -5.78 -0.88
C GLN A 55 -8.49 -6.21 -1.72
N ASP A 56 -9.16 -5.23 -2.34
CA ASP A 56 -10.31 -5.40 -3.23
C ASP A 56 -9.89 -5.54 -4.70
N LYS A 57 -8.59 -5.53 -5.03
CA LYS A 57 -8.10 -5.55 -6.42
C LYS A 57 -7.53 -6.91 -6.81
N LYS A 58 -7.84 -7.36 -8.03
CA LYS A 58 -7.24 -8.57 -8.60
C LYS A 58 -7.09 -8.45 -10.11
N LEU A 59 -5.94 -8.89 -10.63
CA LEU A 59 -5.67 -8.92 -12.07
C LEU A 59 -6.29 -10.19 -12.69
N ILE A 60 -7.31 -10.01 -13.52
CA ILE A 60 -8.02 -11.10 -14.21
C ILE A 60 -7.97 -10.82 -15.70
N ASN A 61 -7.45 -11.76 -16.49
CA ASN A 61 -7.36 -11.65 -17.96
C ASN A 61 -6.66 -10.38 -18.50
N GLY A 62 -5.78 -9.78 -17.68
CA GLY A 62 -5.06 -8.54 -17.99
C GLY A 62 -5.81 -7.25 -17.66
N ILE A 63 -6.95 -7.35 -16.97
CA ILE A 63 -7.76 -6.24 -16.46
C ILE A 63 -7.66 -6.25 -14.94
N CYS A 64 -7.39 -5.10 -14.32
CA CYS A 64 -7.49 -4.98 -12.87
C CYS A 64 -8.95 -4.78 -12.49
N GLU A 65 -9.53 -5.77 -11.83
CA GLU A 65 -10.92 -5.77 -11.41
C GLU A 65 -11.04 -5.42 -9.93
N THR A 66 -12.16 -4.78 -9.59
CA THR A 66 -12.56 -4.54 -8.21
C THR A 66 -13.51 -5.65 -7.78
N GLY A 67 -13.18 -6.34 -6.69
CA GLY A 67 -13.99 -7.41 -6.13
C GLY A 67 -15.30 -6.87 -5.57
N GLN A 68 -16.31 -7.73 -5.55
CA GLN A 68 -17.56 -7.49 -4.84
C GLN A 68 -17.39 -7.95 -3.39
N ARG A 69 -17.72 -7.07 -2.43
CA ARG A 69 -17.71 -7.44 -1.02
C ARG A 69 -18.93 -8.32 -0.72
N VAL A 70 -18.69 -9.46 -0.10
CA VAL A 70 -19.74 -10.36 0.38
C VAL A 70 -19.58 -10.52 1.88
N TRP A 71 -20.59 -10.13 2.65
CA TRP A 71 -20.62 -10.34 4.10
C TRP A 71 -20.91 -11.81 4.40
N THR A 72 -20.23 -12.36 5.41
CA THR A 72 -20.39 -13.76 5.82
C THR A 72 -21.07 -13.89 7.16
N ARG A 73 -20.63 -13.12 8.16
CA ARG A 73 -21.18 -13.14 9.51
C ARG A 73 -20.90 -11.86 10.27
N SER A 74 -21.62 -11.68 11.37
CA SER A 74 -21.42 -10.63 12.35
C SER A 74 -21.25 -11.26 13.72
N GLU A 75 -20.14 -10.95 14.41
CA GLU A 75 -19.87 -11.41 15.77
C GLU A 75 -19.88 -10.20 16.71
N TRP A 76 -20.62 -10.29 17.82
CA TRP A 76 -20.68 -9.24 18.83
C TRP A 76 -19.53 -9.40 19.84
N ASP A 77 -18.69 -8.38 19.96
CA ASP A 77 -17.68 -8.28 21.01
C ASP A 77 -18.33 -7.70 22.29
N ASN A 78 -18.53 -8.56 23.29
CA ASN A 78 -19.14 -8.17 24.57
C ASN A 78 -18.26 -7.25 25.42
N VAL A 79 -16.95 -7.15 25.15
CA VAL A 79 -16.01 -6.33 25.92
C VAL A 79 -15.98 -4.91 25.35
N LYS A 80 -15.93 -4.79 24.03
CA LYS A 80 -15.85 -3.49 23.33
C LYS A 80 -17.21 -2.94 22.93
N HIS A 81 -18.27 -3.75 23.03
CA HIS A 81 -19.61 -3.41 22.59
C HIS A 81 -19.67 -3.00 21.10
N GLU A 82 -18.98 -3.75 20.25
CA GLU A 82 -18.91 -3.53 18.79
C GLU A 82 -19.13 -4.83 18.01
N TYR A 83 -19.60 -4.74 16.76
CA TYR A 83 -19.70 -5.90 15.87
C TYR A 83 -18.44 -6.05 15.03
N HIS A 84 -17.86 -7.26 15.03
CA HIS A 84 -16.90 -7.71 14.04
C HIS A 84 -17.66 -8.31 12.86
N CYS A 85 -17.69 -7.57 11.75
CA CYS A 85 -18.33 -8.00 10.52
C CYS A 85 -17.33 -8.63 9.58
N TYR A 86 -17.51 -9.90 9.28
CA TYR A 86 -16.63 -10.67 8.41
C TYR A 86 -17.09 -10.61 6.96
N TYR A 87 -16.13 -10.53 6.04
CA TYR A 87 -16.38 -10.46 4.61
C TYR A 87 -15.23 -11.04 3.79
N TYR A 88 -15.52 -11.41 2.55
CA TYR A 88 -14.54 -11.69 1.52
C TYR A 88 -14.84 -10.89 0.25
N TRP A 89 -13.85 -10.78 -0.63
CA TRP A 89 -14.00 -10.24 -1.97
C TRP A 89 -14.21 -11.35 -2.97
N ARG A 90 -15.21 -11.21 -3.85
CA ARG A 90 -15.48 -12.12 -4.96
C ARG A 90 -15.21 -11.42 -6.28
N TRP A 91 -14.52 -12.08 -7.20
CA TRP A 91 -14.23 -11.53 -8.53
C TRP A 91 -14.97 -12.26 -9.66
N SER A 92 -14.88 -11.72 -10.88
CA SER A 92 -15.62 -12.23 -12.06
C SER A 92 -15.20 -13.65 -12.49
N ASP A 93 -13.96 -14.05 -12.19
CA ASP A 93 -13.45 -15.40 -12.41
C ASP A 93 -14.00 -16.45 -11.41
N GLY A 94 -14.86 -16.02 -10.48
CA GLY A 94 -15.44 -16.87 -9.44
C GLY A 94 -14.52 -17.09 -8.24
N SER A 95 -13.29 -16.59 -8.27
CA SER A 95 -12.38 -16.67 -7.13
C SER A 95 -12.82 -15.79 -5.97
N VAL A 96 -12.35 -16.14 -4.78
CA VAL A 96 -12.61 -15.42 -3.53
C VAL A 96 -11.31 -15.10 -2.81
N SER A 97 -11.30 -14.01 -2.04
CA SER A 97 -10.18 -13.67 -1.17
C SER A 97 -10.19 -14.50 0.11
N GLN A 98 -9.15 -14.36 0.93
CA GLN A 98 -9.26 -14.72 2.35
C GLN A 98 -10.36 -13.89 3.03
N GLU A 99 -10.78 -14.33 4.20
CA GLU A 99 -11.73 -13.58 5.01
C GLU A 99 -11.04 -12.43 5.76
N TYR A 100 -11.74 -11.31 5.84
CA TYR A 100 -11.36 -10.11 6.58
C TYR A 100 -12.50 -9.71 7.49
N PHE A 101 -12.24 -8.79 8.42
CA PHE A 101 -13.29 -8.19 9.22
C PHE A 101 -13.17 -6.67 9.25
N THR A 102 -14.29 -6.01 9.52
CA THR A 102 -14.35 -4.61 9.93
C THR A 102 -15.15 -4.50 11.21
N ILE A 103 -14.83 -3.47 11.99
CA ILE A 103 -15.61 -3.08 13.16
C ILE A 103 -16.78 -2.21 12.71
N ASN A 104 -17.98 -2.45 13.25
CA ASN A 104 -19.18 -1.67 12.97
C ASN A 104 -20.04 -1.56 14.25
N PRO A 105 -20.65 -0.39 14.56
CA PRO A 105 -21.60 -0.27 15.67
C PRO A 105 -22.87 -1.12 15.50
N VAL A 106 -23.19 -1.54 14.28
CA VAL A 106 -24.35 -2.38 13.97
C VAL A 106 -23.91 -3.67 13.26
N GLY A 107 -24.68 -4.75 13.45
CA GLY A 107 -24.43 -6.00 12.73
C GLY A 107 -24.52 -5.82 11.21
N CYS A 108 -23.67 -6.51 10.48
CA CYS A 108 -23.65 -6.50 9.02
C CYS A 108 -24.57 -7.57 8.43
N ILE A 109 -25.18 -7.24 7.29
CA ILE A 109 -26.15 -8.09 6.59
C ILE A 109 -25.43 -8.84 5.46
N ALA A 110 -25.54 -10.17 5.49
CA ALA A 110 -25.14 -11.08 4.42
C ALA A 110 -26.28 -11.27 3.40
#